data_AF-A0AAN9YZU7-F1
#
_entry.id   AF-A0AAN9YZU7-F1
#
_cell.length_a   1.000
_cell.length_b   1.000
_cell.length_c   1.000
_cell.angle_alpha   90.00
_cell.angle_beta   90.00
_cell.angle_gamma   90.00
#
_symmetry.space_group_name_H-M   'P 1'
#
loop_
_entity.id
_entity.type
_entity.pdbx_description
1 polymer ?
#
loop_
_entity_poly.entity_id
_entity_poly.type
_entity_poly.pdbx_seq_one_letter_code
_entity_poly.pdbx_strand_id
1 'polypeptide(L)' 'MVSIMKLIGRRQIEQATALVPSAATFGAAGFCTLLYFTDWKTVLIYLPFYNGKFKKEE' A
#
# COMPACT_ATOMS: atom_id res chain seq x y z
N MET A 1 -7.21 -30.84 -14.60
CA MET A 1 -6.49 -29.55 -14.48
C MET A 1 -7.53 -28.44 -14.59
N VAL A 2 -7.99 -27.88 -13.47
CA VAL A 2 -9.05 -26.86 -13.47
C VAL A 2 -8.45 -25.53 -13.88
N SER A 3 -8.84 -25.00 -15.05
CA SER A 3 -8.41 -23.69 -15.52
C SER A 3 -8.96 -22.60 -14.59
N ILE A 4 -8.07 -21.77 -14.04
CA ILE A 4 -8.35 -20.59 -13.18
C ILE A 4 -9.46 -19.69 -13.77
N MET A 5 -9.59 -19.66 -15.10
CA MET A 5 -10.64 -18.96 -15.83
C MET A 5 -12.07 -19.35 -15.45
N LYS A 6 -12.32 -20.59 -14.98
CA LYS A 6 -13.65 -21.03 -14.51
C LYS A 6 -13.93 -20.64 -13.05
N LEU A 7 -12.90 -20.26 -12.29
CA LEU A 7 -13.02 -19.86 -10.88
C LEU A 7 -13.37 -18.37 -10.73
N ILE A 8 -12.95 -17.51 -11.66
CA ILE A 8 -13.23 -16.07 -11.64
C ILE A 8 -14.62 -15.80 -12.25
N GLY A 9 -15.67 -16.16 -11.50
CA GLY A 9 -17.05 -15.78 -11.83
C GLY A 9 -17.44 -14.42 -11.23
N ARG A 10 -18.58 -13.87 -11.66
CA ARG A 10 -19.13 -12.58 -11.20
C ARG A 10 -19.15 -12.43 -9.68
N ARG A 11 -19.50 -13.51 -8.96
CA ARG A 11 -19.51 -13.57 -7.50
C ARG A 11 -18.14 -13.31 -6.86
N GLN A 12 -17.05 -13.82 -7.44
CA GLN A 12 -15.70 -13.61 -6.89
C GLN A 12 -15.24 -12.16 -7.08
N ILE A 13 -15.64 -11.52 -8.18
CA ILE A 13 -15.38 -10.11 -8.44
C ILE A 13 -16.14 -9.25 -7.44
N GLU A 14 -17.43 -9.52 -7.22
CA GLU A 14 -18.25 -8.80 -6.22
C GLU A 14 -17.66 -8.91 -4.80
N GLN A 15 -17.20 -10.11 -4.41
CA GLN A 15 -16.53 -10.32 -3.12
C GLN A 15 -15.18 -9.60 -3.03
N ALA A 16 -14.38 -9.62 -4.10
CA ALA A 16 -13.12 -8.90 -4.14
C ALA A 16 -13.33 -7.38 -4.04
N THR A 17 -14.32 -6.83 -4.75
CA THR A 17 -14.67 -5.41 -4.69
C THR A 17 -15.09 -5.00 -3.27
N ALA A 18 -15.86 -5.84 -2.57
CA ALA A 18 -16.22 -5.59 -1.17
C ALA A 18 -15.01 -5.56 -0.22
N LEU A 19 -13.92 -6.26 -0.56
CA LEU A 19 -12.68 -6.29 0.23
C LEU A 19 -11.67 -5.21 -0.16
N VAL A 20 -11.89 -4.47 -1.24
CA VAL A 20 -11.02 -3.35 -1.65
C VAL A 20 -10.79 -2.32 -0.52
N PRO A 21 -11.82 -1.80 0.19
CA PRO A 21 -11.59 -0.80 1.23
C PRO A 21 -10.79 -1.34 2.42
N SER A 22 -10.99 -2.59 2.83
CA SER A 22 -10.20 -3.21 3.90
C SER A 22 -8.76 -3.47 3.46
N ALA A 23 -8.56 -4.01 2.25
CA ALA A 23 -7.23 -4.21 1.70
C ALA A 23 -6.46 -2.89 1.55
N ALA A 24 -7.13 -1.82 1.15
CA ALA A 24 -6.53 -0.49 1.04
C ALA A 24 -6.10 0.06 2.42
N THR A 25 -6.95 -0.07 3.43
CA THR A 25 -6.64 0.41 4.79
C THR A 25 -5.50 -0.37 5.44
N PHE A 26 -5.52 -1.71 5.37
CA PHE A 26 -4.42 -2.53 5.87
C PHE A 26 -3.13 -2.35 5.06
N GLY A 27 -3.24 -2.20 3.74
CA GLY A 27 -2.12 -1.90 2.86
C GLY A 27 -1.47 -0.56 3.20
N ALA A 28 -2.26 0.48 3.42
CA ALA A 28 -1.77 1.79 3.85
C ALA A 28 -1.10 1.72 5.23
N ALA A 29 -1.70 1.01 6.19
CA ALA A 29 -1.11 0.84 7.53
C ALA A 29 0.23 0.09 7.48
N GLY A 30 0.32 -1.00 6.71
CA GLY A 30 1.55 -1.74 6.49
C GLY A 30 2.62 -0.90 5.80
N PHE A 31 2.21 -0.11 4.80
CA PHE A 31 3.11 0.82 4.11
C PHE A 31 3.65 1.90 5.05
N CYS A 32 2.80 2.52 5.88
CA CYS A 32 3.24 3.46 6.91
C CYS A 32 4.23 2.84 7.90
N THR A 33 3.99 1.59 8.31
CA THR A 33 4.89 0.86 9.20
C THR A 33 6.25 0.63 8.55
N LEU A 34 6.26 0.24 7.28
CA LEU A 34 7.49 0.07 6.50
C LEU A 34 8.24 1.41 6.41
N LEU A 35 7.56 2.50 6.05
CA LEU A 35 8.17 3.84 5.98
C LEU A 35 8.80 4.27 7.30
N TYR A 36 8.15 3.95 8.42
CA TYR A 36 8.68 4.24 9.75
C TYR A 36 9.97 3.47 10.04
N PHE A 37 10.04 2.19 9.70
CA PHE A 37 11.23 1.38 9.97
C PHE A 37 12.39 1.63 9.02
N THR A 38 12.12 1.87 7.74
CA THR A 38 13.16 2.04 6.73
C THR A 38 13.59 3.48 6.52
N ASP A 39 12.89 4.44 7.14
CA ASP A 39 13.11 5.87 6.96
C ASP A 39 13.22 6.25 5.47
N TRP A 40 12.27 5.76 4.68
CA TRP A 40 12.35 5.82 3.23
C TRP A 40 12.24 7.26 2.70
N LYS A 41 13.41 7.87 2.49
CA LYS A 41 13.59 9.26 2.02
C LYS A 41 12.71 9.63 0.83
N THR A 42 12.65 8.83 -0.23
CA THR A 42 11.89 9.15 -1.46
C THR A 42 10.42 9.45 -1.21
N VAL A 43 9.80 8.77 -0.24
CA VAL A 43 8.40 8.99 0.11
C VAL A 43 8.28 10.06 1.20
N LEU A 44 9.15 9.99 2.21
CA LEU A 44 9.11 10.89 3.38
C LEU A 44 9.50 12.34 3.06
N ILE A 45 10.20 12.64 1.97
CA ILE A 45 10.51 14.03 1.55
C ILE A 45 9.24 14.85 1.30
N TYR A 46 8.17 14.20 0.81
CA TYR A 46 6.90 14.89 0.55
C TYR A 46 6.08 15.18 1.81
N LEU A 47 6.46 14.62 2.97
CA LEU A 47 5.82 14.92 4.24
C LEU A 47 6.37 16.24 4.81
N PRO A 48 5.52 17.25 5.08
CA PRO A 48 5.97 18.57 5.54
C PRO A 48 6.74 18.50 6.87
N PHE A 49 6.42 17.53 7.73
CA PHE A 49 7.10 17.31 9.01
C PHE A 49 8.50 16.66 8.88
N TYR A 50 8.72 15.83 7.85
CA TYR A 50 9.97 15.07 7.67
C TYR A 50 11.00 15.74 6.75
N ASN A 51 10.62 16.84 6.08
CA ASN A 51 11.47 17.56 5.12
C ASN A 51 12.79 18.09 5.73
N GLY A 52 12.86 18.24 7.06
CA GLY A 52 14.09 18.60 7.77
C GLY A 52 15.10 17.46 7.93
N LYS A 53 14.65 16.20 7.99
CA LYS A 53 15.49 15.02 8.28
C LYS A 53 16.43 14.64 7.14
N PHE A 54 16.06 14.94 5.91
CA PHE A 54 16.74 14.46 4.71
C PHE A 54 17.42 15.55 3.89
N LYS A 55 17.58 16.76 4.45
CA LYS A 55 18.30 17.85 3.81
C LYS A 55 19.67 17.35 3.37
N LYS A 56 20.02 17.61 2.11
CA LYS A 56 21.41 17.47 1.68
C LYS A 56 22.15 18.66 2.28
N GLU A 57 23.12 18.39 3.14
CA GLU A 57 24.21 19.34 3.34
C GLU A 57 24.93 19.43 1.99
N GLU A 58 25.16 20.67 1.53
CA GLU A 58 25.77 20.96 0.22
C GLU A 58 27.11 20.24 0.01
#